data_AF-A0A8S3EE73-F1
#
_entry.id   AF-A0A8S3EE73-F1
#
_cell.length_a   1.000
_cell.length_b   1.000
_cell.length_c   1.000
_cell.angle_alpha   90.00
_cell.angle_beta   90.00
_cell.angle_gamma   90.00
#
_symmetry.space_group_name_H-M   'P 1'
#
loop_
_entity.id
_entity.type
_entity.pdbx_description
1 polymer ?
#
loop_
_entity_poly.entity_id
_entity_poly.type
_entity_poly.pdbx_seq_one_letter_code
_entity_poly.pdbx_strand_id
1 'polypeptide(L)' 'AAKISDFSWNPNEPFVICSVSEDNMAQVWQIAEHVYNDDIGIEALSGDRGEIPPPTTT' A
#
# COMPACT_ATOMS: atom_id res chain seq x y z
N ALA A 1 -11.92 2.06 -18.91
CA ALA A 1 -11.40 1.50 -17.65
C ALA A 1 -12.43 0.51 -17.14
N ALA A 2 -12.01 -0.72 -16.82
CA ALA A 2 -12.90 -1.70 -16.21
C ALA A 2 -13.12 -1.35 -14.72
N LYS A 3 -14.29 -1.69 -14.20
CA LYS A 3 -14.60 -1.50 -12.78
C LYS A 3 -13.87 -2.56 -11.96
N ILE A 4 -13.21 -2.14 -10.88
CA ILE A 4 -12.62 -3.07 -9.91
C ILE A 4 -13.77 -3.73 -9.15
N SER A 5 -13.78 -5.06 -9.17
CA SER A 5 -14.76 -5.87 -8.44
C SER A 5 -14.39 -5.99 -6.97
N ASP A 6 -13.10 -6.17 -6.69
CA ASP A 6 -12.58 -6.36 -5.33
C ASP A 6 -11.07 -6.09 -5.27
N PHE A 7 -10.54 -5.85 -4.06
CA PHE A 7 -9.11 -5.73 -3.80
C PHE A 7 -8.73 -6.28 -2.42
N SER A 8 -7.49 -6.72 -2.27
CA SER A 8 -6.99 -7.29 -1.02
C SER A 8 -5.51 -6.97 -0.81
N TRP A 9 -5.16 -6.69 0.45
CA TRP A 9 -3.76 -6.52 0.89
C TRP A 9 -3.09 -7.89 1.08
N ASN A 10 -1.82 -8.00 0.70
CA ASN A 10 -1.05 -9.20 0.97
C ASN A 10 -0.67 -9.24 2.47
N PRO A 11 -1.09 -10.25 3.25
CA PRO A 11 -0.72 -10.36 4.67
C PRO A 11 0.75 -10.76 4.87
N ASN A 12 1.41 -11.28 3.83
CA ASN A 12 2.79 -11.74 3.91
C ASN A 12 3.80 -10.65 3.52
N GLU A 13 3.40 -9.69 2.68
CA GLU A 13 4.28 -8.63 2.18
C GLU A 13 3.63 -7.24 2.32
N PRO A 14 4.28 -6.31 3.05
CA PRO A 14 3.73 -4.98 3.26
C PRO A 14 3.67 -4.21 1.94
N PHE A 15 2.66 -3.36 1.80
CA PHE A 15 2.45 -2.47 0.65
C PHE A 15 2.22 -3.16 -0.70
N VAL A 16 1.93 -4.47 -0.69
CA VAL A 16 1.50 -5.23 -1.87
C VAL A 16 -0.03 -5.38 -1.86
N ILE A 17 -0.66 -5.04 -2.98
CA ILE A 17 -2.11 -5.18 -3.19
C ILE A 17 -2.38 -6.03 -4.41
N CYS A 18 -3.41 -6.87 -4.31
CA CYS A 18 -4.04 -7.53 -5.44
C CYS A 18 -5.41 -6.90 -5.68
N SER A 19 -5.71 -6.54 -6.93
CA SER A 19 -7.02 -6.04 -7.34
C SER A 19 -7.55 -6.86 -8.52
N VAL A 20 -8.85 -7.15 -8.52
CA VAL A 20 -9.54 -7.89 -9.59
C VAL A 20 -10.61 -7.02 -10.23
N SER A 21 -10.80 -7.17 -11.54
CA SER A 21 -11.76 -6.38 -12.31
C SER A 21 -12.77 -7.24 -13.06
N GLU A 22 -13.90 -6.61 -13.41
CA GLU A 22 -15.02 -7.26 -14.11
C GLU A 22 -14.66 -7.73 -15.54
N ASP A 23 -13.50 -7.33 -16.06
CA ASP A 23 -12.95 -7.73 -17.36
C ASP A 23 -12.04 -8.98 -17.30
N ASN A 24 -12.10 -9.73 -16.19
CA ASN A 24 -11.27 -10.92 -15.90
C ASN A 24 -9.77 -10.61 -15.79
N MET A 25 -9.39 -9.36 -15.55
CA MET A 25 -8.01 -9.02 -15.20
C MET A 25 -7.81 -9.08 -13.69
N ALA A 26 -6.65 -9.61 -13.29
CA ALA A 26 -6.13 -9.51 -11.94
C ALA A 26 -4.78 -8.79 -12.01
N GLN A 27 -4.57 -7.81 -11.14
CA GLN A 27 -3.36 -7.02 -11.09
C GLN A 27 -2.78 -7.06 -9.68
N VAL A 28 -1.50 -7.38 -9.59
CA VAL A 28 -0.73 -7.31 -8.34
C VAL A 28 0.26 -6.18 -8.48
N TRP A 29 0.28 -5.28 -7.51
CA TRP A 29 1.17 -4.12 -7.51
C TRP A 29 1.70 -3.84 -6.12
N GLN A 30 2.92 -3.31 -6.08
CA GLN A 30 3.63 -2.93 -4.87
C GLN A 30 3.92 -1.44 -4.91
N ILE A 31 3.66 -0.75 -3.80
CA ILE A 31 4.03 0.66 -3.66
C ILE A 31 5.55 0.75 -3.55
N ALA A 32 6.17 1.57 -4.39
CA ALA A 32 7.62 1.74 -4.38
C ALA A 32 8.10 2.43 -3.10
N GLU A 33 9.28 2.06 -2.62
CA GLU A 33 9.83 2.52 -1.33
C GLU A 33 9.92 4.04 -1.23
N HIS A 34 10.27 4.70 -2.32
CA HIS A 34 10.38 6.16 -2.38
C HIS A 34 9.03 6.89 -2.29
N VAL A 35 7.90 6.20 -2.43
CA VAL A 35 6.56 6.80 -2.32
C VAL A 35 6.06 6.78 -0.87
N TYR A 36 6.49 5.81 -0.05
CA TYR A 36 6.09 5.72 1.36
C TYR A 36 7.18 6.18 2.34
N ASN A 37 8.46 6.10 1.95
CA ASN A 37 9.55 6.70 2.73
C ASN A 37 9.57 8.21 2.46
N ASP A 38 8.86 8.95 3.30
CA ASP A 38 8.97 10.40 3.40
C ASP A 38 10.32 10.82 4.02
N ASP A 39 11.45 10.51 3.38
CA ASP A 39 12.67 11.33 3.59
C ASP A 39 12.42 12.81 3.18
N ILE A 40 11.25 13.11 2.60
CA ILE A 40 10.74 14.43 2.27
C ILE A 40 9.87 15.03 3.40
N GLY A 41 9.73 14.37 4.55
CA GLY A 41 8.85 14.83 5.66
C GLY A 41 9.38 14.61 7.09
N ILE A 42 10.64 14.20 7.26
CA ILE A 42 11.26 13.90 8.56
C ILE A 42 12.27 14.99 9.00
N GLU A 43 12.00 16.26 8.69
CA GLU A 43 12.55 17.37 9.49
C GLU A 43 11.47 18.09 10.34
N ALA A 44 10.18 17.80 10.12
CA ALA A 44 9.09 18.55 10.77
C ALA A 44 8.41 17.89 11.98
N LEU A 45 8.67 16.60 12.29
CA LEU A 45 8.12 15.95 13.49
C LEU A 45 9.25 15.29 14.27
N SER A 46 9.97 16.12 15.02
CA SER A 46 10.68 15.69 16.21
C SER A 46 9.70 14.97 17.15
N GLY A 47 10.01 13.71 17.50
CA GLY A 47 9.66 13.21 18.83
C GLY A 47 9.04 11.83 18.99
N ASP A 48 8.37 11.21 18.02
CA ASP A 48 7.65 9.94 18.31
C ASP A 48 7.28 9.10 17.08
N ARG A 49 8.15 8.95 16.08
CA ARG A 49 7.79 8.18 14.87
C ARG A 49 7.77 6.68 15.15
N GLY A 50 6.61 6.23 15.62
CA GLY A 50 6.11 4.89 15.37
C GLY A 50 6.26 4.58 13.88
N GLU A 51 6.84 3.42 13.60
CA GLU A 51 6.84 2.80 12.28
C GLU A 51 5.45 2.95 11.68
N ILE A 52 5.37 3.42 10.43
CA ILE A 52 4.11 3.48 9.68
C ILE A 52 3.55 2.05 9.74
N PRO A 53 2.41 1.79 10.41
CA PRO A 53 1.97 0.41 10.61
C PRO A 53 1.79 -0.23 9.24
N PRO A 54 2.22 -1.50 9.05
CA PRO A 54 1.96 -2.19 7.80
C PRO A 54 0.45 -2.13 7.54
N PRO A 55 0.02 -1.94 6.28
CA PRO A 55 -1.38 -1.80 5.95
C PRO A 55 -2.12 -3.13 6.14
N THR A 56 -2.37 -3.55 7.38
CA THR A 56 -3.28 -4.64 7.72
C THR A 56 -3.65 -4.60 9.20
N THR A 57 -4.84 -4.10 9.51
CA THR A 57 -5.88 -4.81 10.28
C THR A 57 -7.17 -4.01 10.08
N THR A 58 -8.25 -4.71 9.75
CA THR A 58 -9.62 -4.24 9.50
C THR A 58 -10.05 -2.97 10.22
#